data_AF-A0A0L0CJA4-F1
#
_entry.id   AF-A0A0L0CJA4-F1
#
_cell.length_a   1.000
_cell.length_b   1.000
_cell.length_c   1.000
_cell.angle_alpha   90.00
_cell.angle_beta   90.00
_cell.angle_gamma   90.00
#
_symmetry.space_group_name_H-M   'P 1'
#
loop_
_entity.id
_entity.type
_entity.pdbx_description
1 polymer ?
#
loop_
_entity_poly.entity_id
_entity_poly.type
_entity_poly.pdbx_seq_one_letter_code
_entity_poly.pdbx_strand_id
1 'polypeptide(L)'
;MKVSTSHLDITSIKCKNSDTTFANFTKCFHKRISRWISETTINITFAREIHKIIGKIGLYKLSNNKYNQYLFKENTFDGCKFLLKRSSYPMVDYLYKQIEKYTNLNRTCPLKVSL
;
A
#
# COMPACT_ATOMS: atom_id res chain seq x y z
N MET A 1 -17.40 6.03 -25.08
CA MET A 1 -17.21 5.96 -23.61
C MET A 1 -15.98 6.77 -23.25
N LYS A 2 -16.13 7.93 -22.59
CA LYS A 2 -14.99 8.69 -22.05
C LYS A 2 -14.50 7.95 -20.81
N VAL A 3 -13.39 7.23 -20.93
CA VAL A 3 -12.66 6.71 -19.77
C VAL A 3 -12.03 7.92 -19.09
N SER A 4 -12.68 8.41 -18.03
CA SER A 4 -12.06 9.31 -17.08
C SER A 4 -10.88 8.56 -16.46
N THR A 5 -9.65 8.92 -16.83
CA THR A 5 -8.45 8.47 -16.13
C THR A 5 -8.49 9.10 -14.75
N SER A 6 -9.04 8.39 -13.76
CA SER A 6 -9.01 8.81 -12.37
C SER A 6 -7.56 8.89 -11.91
N HIS A 7 -7.01 10.11 -11.87
CA HIS A 7 -5.65 10.37 -11.43
C HIS A 7 -5.60 10.23 -9.90
N LEU A 8 -4.87 9.23 -9.41
CA LEU A 8 -4.66 9.05 -7.97
C LEU A 8 -3.50 9.95 -7.54
N ASP A 9 -3.83 11.13 -7.01
CA ASP A 9 -2.84 12.02 -6.42
C ASP A 9 -2.63 11.74 -4.94
N ILE A 10 -1.42 11.31 -4.60
CA ILE A 10 -0.99 11.16 -3.21
C ILE A 10 -0.58 12.54 -2.70
N THR A 11 -1.13 12.97 -1.57
CA THR A 11 -0.81 14.28 -0.96
C THR A 11 0.06 14.15 0.29
N SER A 12 -0.10 13.06 1.04
CA SER A 12 0.67 12.79 2.24
C SER A 12 0.73 11.30 2.53
N ILE A 13 1.79 10.87 3.19
CA ILE A 13 1.95 9.52 3.69
C ILE A 13 2.30 9.57 5.18
N LYS A 14 1.70 8.67 5.96
CA LYS A 14 2.01 8.49 7.38
C LYS A 14 2.23 7.01 7.63
N CYS A 15 3.49 6.63 7.85
CA CYS A 15 3.81 5.27 8.29
C CYS A 15 3.71 5.19 9.80
N LYS A 16 2.97 4.20 10.27
CA LYS A 16 2.90 3.83 11.69
C LYS A 16 3.38 2.40 11.82
N ASN A 17 4.11 2.13 12.88
CA ASN A 17 4.64 0.83 13.16
C ASN A 17 4.19 0.37 14.54
N SER A 18 3.66 -0.85 14.61
CA SER A 18 3.22 -1.47 15.86
C SER A 18 4.34 -2.27 16.53
N ASP A 19 5.25 -2.85 15.75
CA ASP A 19 6.36 -3.66 16.26
C ASP A 19 7.65 -3.30 15.49
N THR A 20 8.43 -2.41 16.08
CA THR A 20 9.71 -1.93 15.54
C THR A 20 10.80 -3.00 15.55
N THR A 21 10.62 -4.08 16.31
CA THR A 21 11.59 -5.18 16.39
C THR A 21 11.39 -6.18 15.25
N PHE A 22 10.17 -6.28 14.72
CA PHE A 22 9.85 -7.18 13.61
C PHE A 22 9.94 -6.51 12.24
N ALA A 23 9.33 -5.34 12.08
CA ALA A 23 9.35 -4.57 10.84
C ALA A 23 9.84 -3.16 11.17
N ASN A 24 10.69 -2.55 10.35
CA ASN A 24 11.13 -1.18 10.59
C ASN A 24 11.04 -0.35 9.31
N PHE A 25 10.40 0.82 9.39
CA PHE A 25 10.29 1.76 8.28
C PHE A 25 11.54 2.64 8.24
N THR A 26 12.58 2.19 7.55
CA THR A 26 13.83 2.96 7.40
C THR A 26 13.62 4.27 6.63
N LYS A 27 12.72 4.25 5.64
CA LYS A 27 12.33 5.45 4.88
C LYS A 27 10.82 5.47 4.74
N CYS A 28 10.18 6.58 5.06
CA CYS A 28 8.77 6.82 4.77
C CYS A 28 8.56 8.30 4.58
N PHE A 29 8.54 8.75 3.33
CA PHE A 29 8.25 10.14 3.01
C PHE A 29 7.58 10.26 1.66
N HIS A 30 6.86 11.37 1.52
CA HIS A 30 6.26 11.80 0.27
C HIS A 30 6.73 13.23 0.01
N LYS A 31 7.26 13.48 -1.19
CA LYS A 31 7.79 14.77 -1.60
C LYS A 31 7.21 15.16 -2.94
N ARG A 32 6.73 16.39 -3.04
CA ARG A 32 6.39 17.00 -4.32
C ARG A 32 7.65 17.54 -4.98
N ILE A 33 8.07 16.96 -6.09
CA ILE A 33 9.26 17.40 -6.85
C ILE A 33 8.87 18.57 -7.76
N SER A 34 7.73 18.48 -8.43
CA SER A 34 7.19 19.53 -9.30
C SER A 34 5.66 19.57 -9.27
N ARG A 35 5.03 20.44 -10.07
CA ARG A 35 3.55 20.52 -10.15
C ARG A 35 2.92 19.17 -10.55
N TRP A 36 3.61 18.41 -11.39
CA TRP A 36 3.09 17.18 -12.02
C TRP A 36 3.80 15.91 -11.55
N ILE A 37 4.87 16.04 -10.76
CA ILE A 37 5.68 14.91 -10.31
C ILE A 37 5.78 14.95 -8.79
N SER A 38 5.34 13.87 -8.17
CA SER A 38 5.53 13.59 -6.75
C SER A 38 6.24 12.26 -6.60
N GLU A 39 7.13 12.18 -5.62
CA GLU A 39 7.86 10.98 -5.25
C GLU A 39 7.39 10.50 -3.89
N THR A 40 7.12 9.20 -3.79
CA THR A 40 6.80 8.52 -2.53
C THR A 40 7.81 7.40 -2.35
N THR A 41 8.54 7.44 -1.24
CA THR A 41 9.57 6.44 -0.93
C THR A 41 9.23 5.77 0.39
N ILE A 42 9.07 4.45 0.33
CA ILE A 42 8.75 3.60 1.48
C ILE A 42 9.73 2.43 1.46
N ASN A 43 10.61 2.39 2.47
CA ASN A 43 11.51 1.26 2.70
C ASN A 43 11.15 0.62 4.03
N ILE A 44 10.91 -0.69 3.99
CA ILE A 44 10.60 -1.50 5.15
C ILE A 44 11.64 -2.61 5.22
N THR A 45 12.29 -2.75 6.37
CA THR A 45 13.15 -3.89 6.69
C THR A 45 12.41 -4.82 7.63
N PHE A 46 12.63 -6.13 7.47
CA PHE A 46 12.01 -7.15 8.30
C PHE A 46 13.09 -7.95 9.01
N ALA A 47 12.91 -8.24 10.28
CA ALA A 47 13.87 -9.01 11.07
C ALA A 47 13.80 -10.53 10.81
N ARG A 48 12.69 -11.02 10.21
CA ARG A 48 12.42 -12.44 9.96
C ARG A 48 11.68 -12.62 8.63
N GLU A 49 11.72 -13.84 8.10
CA GLU A 49 10.97 -14.20 6.89
C GLU A 49 9.46 -14.08 7.10
N ILE A 50 8.76 -13.61 6.07
CA ILE A 50 7.31 -13.44 6.11
C ILE A 50 6.64 -14.53 5.29
N HIS A 51 5.98 -15.46 5.98
CA HIS A 51 5.21 -16.53 5.33
C HIS A 51 3.74 -16.15 5.09
N LYS A 52 3.21 -15.19 5.85
CA LYS A 52 1.81 -14.77 5.75
C LYS A 52 1.68 -13.25 5.94
N ILE A 53 0.97 -12.62 5.02
CA ILE A 53 0.66 -11.19 5.07
C ILE A 53 -0.86 -11.08 5.18
N ILE A 54 -1.35 -10.54 6.30
CA ILE A 54 -2.77 -10.23 6.46
C ILE A 54 -2.89 -8.71 6.47
N GLY A 55 -3.48 -8.17 5.41
CA GLY A 55 -3.74 -6.75 5.27
C GLY A 55 -5.20 -6.44 5.54
N LYS A 56 -5.48 -5.24 6.02
CA LYS A 56 -6.83 -4.70 6.08
C LYS A 56 -6.87 -3.40 5.29
N ILE A 57 -7.83 -3.28 4.40
CA ILE A 57 -7.99 -2.10 3.56
C ILE A 57 -9.37 -1.50 3.77
N GLY A 58 -9.41 -0.21 4.07
CA GLY A 58 -10.63 0.59 4.15
C GLY A 58 -10.45 1.89 3.38
N LEU A 59 -11.51 2.34 2.71
CA LEU A 59 -11.54 3.66 2.08
C LEU A 59 -12.42 4.59 2.89
N TYR A 60 -11.88 5.74 3.24
CA TYR A 60 -12.53 6.73 4.08
C TYR A 60 -12.67 8.03 3.31
N LYS A 61 -13.84 8.65 3.41
CA LYS A 61 -14.02 10.03 2.94
C LYS A 61 -13.55 10.98 4.04
N LEU A 62 -12.57 11.83 3.70
CA LEU A 62 -12.20 12.96 4.53
C LEU A 62 -13.21 14.09 4.30
N SER A 63 -13.86 14.56 5.37
CA SER A 63 -14.80 15.69 5.33
C SER A 63 -14.67 16.48 6.63
N ASN A 64 -14.57 17.80 6.55
CA ASN A 64 -14.41 18.69 7.72
C ASN A 64 -13.29 18.24 8.68
N ASN A 65 -12.12 17.90 8.14
CA ASN A 65 -10.95 17.39 8.89
C ASN A 65 -11.20 16.10 9.71
N LYS A 66 -12.29 15.38 9.46
CA LYS A 66 -12.62 14.12 10.11
C LYS A 66 -12.83 13.02 9.08
N TYR A 67 -12.40 11.80 9.42
CA TYR A 67 -12.74 10.60 8.65
C TYR A 67 -14.19 10.25 8.96
N ASN A 68 -15.11 10.79 8.17
CA ASN A 68 -16.53 10.80 8.55
C ASN A 68 -17.29 9.54 8.12
N GLN A 69 -16.91 8.90 7.00
CA GLN A 69 -17.68 7.78 6.43
C GLN A 69 -16.78 6.80 5.67
N TYR A 70 -17.03 5.49 5.87
CA TYR A 70 -16.43 4.43 5.07
C TYR A 70 -17.08 4.44 3.68
N LEU A 71 -16.31 4.79 2.65
CA LEU A 71 -16.71 4.55 1.25
C LEU A 71 -16.70 3.05 0.97
N PHE A 72 -15.74 2.34 1.56
CA PHE A 72 -15.68 0.89 1.60
C PHE A 72 -15.32 0.45 3.00
N LYS A 73 -16.13 -0.48 3.55
CA LYS A 73 -15.84 -1.10 4.85
C LYS A 73 -14.48 -1.78 4.80
N GLU A 74 -13.82 -1.79 5.96
CA GLU A 74 -12.53 -2.43 6.12
C GLU A 74 -12.62 -3.93 5.80
N ASN A 75 -11.95 -4.36 4.74
CA ASN A 75 -11.90 -5.75 4.32
C ASN A 75 -10.51 -6.33 4.57
N THR A 76 -10.48 -7.53 5.16
CA THR A 76 -9.25 -8.29 5.35
C THR A 76 -8.89 -9.02 4.07
N PHE A 77 -7.62 -8.98 3.68
CA PHE A 77 -7.09 -9.75 2.56
C PHE A 77 -5.80 -10.47 2.95
N ASP A 78 -5.58 -11.63 2.34
CA ASP A 78 -4.31 -12.33 2.44
C ASP A 78 -3.39 -11.86 1.29
N GLY A 79 -2.34 -11.13 1.64
CA GLY A 79 -1.38 -10.56 0.69
C GLY A 79 -0.61 -11.63 -0.08
N CYS A 80 -0.31 -12.77 0.54
CA CYS A 80 0.37 -13.87 -0.14
C CYS A 80 -0.57 -14.51 -1.18
N LYS A 81 -1.84 -14.71 -0.83
CA LYS A 81 -2.88 -15.19 -1.76
C LYS A 81 -3.17 -14.18 -2.86
N PHE A 82 -3.15 -12.89 -2.55
CA PHE A 82 -3.30 -11.80 -3.53
C PHE A 82 -2.20 -11.84 -4.59
N LEU A 83 -0.94 -12.00 -4.17
CA LEU A 83 0.21 -12.07 -5.10
C LEU A 83 0.15 -13.30 -6.01
N LEU A 84 -0.42 -14.42 -5.54
CA LEU A 84 -0.70 -15.61 -6.36
C LEU A 84 -1.86 -15.39 -7.35
N LYS A 85 -2.95 -14.78 -6.88
CA LYS A 85 -4.18 -14.59 -7.66
C LYS A 85 -4.79 -13.22 -7.38
N ARG A 86 -4.35 -12.23 -8.14
CA ARG A 86 -4.76 -10.82 -7.99
C ARG A 86 -6.27 -10.61 -8.12
N SER A 87 -6.93 -11.39 -8.97
CA SER A 87 -8.39 -11.33 -9.17
C SER A 87 -9.20 -11.64 -7.92
N SER A 88 -8.59 -12.22 -6.88
CA SER A 88 -9.25 -12.47 -5.59
C SER A 88 -9.55 -11.19 -4.80
N TYR A 89 -8.85 -10.09 -5.08
CA TYR A 89 -9.01 -8.81 -4.36
C TYR A 89 -8.98 -7.61 -5.33
N PRO A 90 -10.08 -7.34 -6.07
CA PRO A 90 -10.11 -6.32 -7.13
C PRO A 90 -9.70 -4.91 -6.67
N MET A 91 -10.10 -4.52 -5.45
CA MET A 91 -9.73 -3.22 -4.87
C MET A 91 -8.23 -3.11 -4.57
N VAL A 92 -7.64 -4.19 -4.06
CA VAL A 92 -6.19 -4.26 -3.79
C VAL A 92 -5.43 -4.28 -5.11
N ASP A 93 -5.93 -5.01 -6.12
CA ASP A 93 -5.35 -5.03 -7.47
C ASP A 93 -5.34 -3.64 -8.13
N TYR A 94 -6.43 -2.88 -8.00
CA TYR A 94 -6.50 -1.51 -8.51
C TYR A 94 -5.40 -0.60 -7.94
N LEU A 95 -5.19 -0.65 -6.61
CA LEU A 95 -4.14 0.13 -5.95
C LEU A 95 -2.74 -0.39 -6.26
N TYR A 96 -2.57 -1.72 -6.27
CA TYR A 96 -1.29 -2.36 -6.53
C TYR A 96 -0.79 -2.04 -7.95
N LYS A 97 -1.68 -1.99 -8.96
CA LYS A 97 -1.32 -1.58 -10.34
C LYS A 97 -0.69 -0.19 -10.44
N GLN A 98 -0.93 0.70 -9.47
CA GLN A 98 -0.30 2.02 -9.44
C GLN A 98 1.18 1.96 -9.01
N ILE A 99 1.55 0.93 -8.24
CA ILE A 99 2.88 0.81 -7.64
C ILE A 99 3.68 -0.40 -8.15
N GLU A 100 3.05 -1.35 -8.86
CA GLU A 100 3.63 -2.65 -9.23
C GLU A 100 4.96 -2.54 -10.00
N LYS A 101 5.10 -1.50 -10.83
CA LYS A 101 6.31 -1.25 -11.64
C LYS A 101 7.45 -0.62 -10.83
N TYR A 102 7.15 -0.11 -9.64
CA TYR A 102 8.05 0.66 -8.79
C TYR A 102 8.33 -0.05 -7.46
N THR A 103 7.77 -1.25 -7.25
CA THR A 103 7.94 -2.04 -6.03
C THR A 103 8.64 -3.36 -6.32
N ASN A 104 9.36 -3.86 -5.32
CA ASN A 104 9.96 -5.20 -5.33
C ASN A 104 9.01 -6.28 -4.75
N LEU A 105 7.78 -5.90 -4.38
CA LEU A 105 6.73 -6.79 -3.84
C LEU A 105 6.03 -7.62 -4.94
N ASN A 106 6.81 -8.25 -5.81
CA ASN A 106 6.29 -8.96 -6.98
C ASN A 106 6.33 -10.49 -6.81
N ARG A 107 7.05 -10.98 -5.79
CA ARG A 107 7.19 -12.41 -5.51
C ARG A 107 6.17 -12.86 -4.48
N THR A 108 5.64 -14.05 -4.71
CA THR A 108 4.80 -14.77 -3.75
C THR A 108 5.63 -15.10 -2.50
N CYS A 109 4.96 -15.14 -1.35
CA CYS A 109 5.58 -15.48 -0.08
C CYS A 109 6.31 -16.85 -0.16
N PRO A 110 7.42 -17.06 0.57
CA PRO A 110 7.94 -16.18 1.62
C PRO A 110 8.71 -14.96 1.10
N LEU A 111 8.48 -13.80 1.73
CA LEU A 111 9.36 -12.64 1.52
C LEU A 111 10.64 -12.86 2.31
N LYS A 112 11.76 -12.94 1.60
CA LYS A 112 13.08 -13.08 2.20
C LYS A 112 13.48 -11.80 2.93
N VAL A 113 14.24 -11.98 4.01
CA VAL A 113 14.88 -10.86 4.70
C VAL A 113 15.91 -10.24 3.74
N SER A 114 15.70 -8.97 3.38
CA SER A 114 16.78 -8.17 2.80
C SER A 114 17.70 -7.74 3.93
N LEU A 115 18.82 -8.46 4.08
CA LEU A 115 19.95 -8.11 4.94
C LEU A 115 20.61 -6.81 4.47
#